data_AF-A0A3D0GNI9-F1
#
_entry.id   AF-A0A3D0GNI9-F1
#
_cell.length_a   1.000
_cell.length_b   1.000
_cell.length_c   1.000
_cell.angle_alpha   90.00
_cell.angle_beta   90.00
_cell.angle_gamma   90.00
#
_symmetry.space_group_name_H-M   'P 1'
#
loop_
_entity.id
_entity.type
_entity.pdbx_description
1 polymer ?
#
loop_
_entity_poly.entity_id
_entity_poly.type
_entity_poly.pdbx_seq_one_letter_code
_entity_poly.pdbx_strand_id
1 'polypeptide(L)'
;MTQSYAPAVAMIRREFIEYRGSFWLTPLVLGLFLTVVSFGGALFASQFSDWEEGIGWFVASNLPDAKIDIVVSNSETSANDELRAGLVTPRADQIVTLAPEPTWDFHQSWTFSTPGSIDASADTEAGGPLQTSLKGIRLLFLLVLWTVSVNYIAGSFYNDRRDRSVLFWRSMPVSDLAEVLVKAVTIVLVVPIVYLLVLLFVQFSVIASGLLLSALSVELAVPTISTWDALTEVLVDTLFMWPLIVIIAAPLYGFGLFVSAWSKRSPSLLFFGVPIALIVAERLIFRTSWVLERVAISMPASVEWRELSNQLLVSWPEQLLGLGIAALFLYATARVRQYRLDLS
;
A
#
# COMPACT_ATOMS: atom_id res chain seq x y z
N MET A 1 23.03 -16.72 -38.40
CA MET A 1 22.22 -16.47 -37.20
C MET A 1 21.32 -15.28 -37.49
N THR A 2 20.09 -15.51 -37.91
CA THR A 2 19.09 -14.44 -38.08
C THR A 2 18.62 -14.04 -36.69
N GLN A 3 19.16 -12.94 -36.14
CA GLN A 3 18.58 -12.32 -34.95
C GLN A 3 17.13 -11.98 -35.29
N SER A 4 16.19 -12.71 -34.70
CA SER A 4 14.77 -12.38 -34.80
C SER A 4 14.58 -11.05 -34.07
N TYR A 5 14.47 -9.97 -34.82
CA TYR A 5 14.19 -8.65 -34.27
C TYR A 5 12.80 -8.68 -33.66
N ALA A 6 12.71 -8.62 -32.34
CA ALA A 6 11.44 -8.53 -31.62
C ALA A 6 11.10 -7.05 -31.38
N PRO A 7 10.28 -6.40 -32.24
CA PRO A 7 10.03 -4.96 -32.16
C PRO A 7 9.40 -4.56 -30.82
N ALA A 8 8.57 -5.41 -30.22
CA ALA A 8 7.95 -5.17 -28.92
C ALA A 8 8.97 -5.02 -27.78
N VAL A 9 10.00 -5.86 -27.75
CA VAL A 9 11.05 -5.81 -26.72
C VAL A 9 11.87 -4.53 -26.86
N ALA A 10 12.17 -4.11 -28.10
CA ALA A 10 12.87 -2.86 -28.35
C ALA A 10 12.05 -1.64 -27.89
N MET A 11 10.74 -1.65 -28.10
CA MET A 11 9.85 -0.58 -27.64
C MET A 11 9.73 -0.53 -26.11
N ILE A 12 9.60 -1.67 -25.43
CA ILE A 12 9.63 -1.70 -23.94
C ILE A 12 10.98 -1.14 -23.44
N ARG A 13 12.09 -1.57 -24.04
CA ARG A 13 13.42 -1.08 -23.69
C ARG A 13 13.54 0.44 -23.85
N ARG A 14 12.96 1.01 -24.91
CA ARG A 14 12.87 2.46 -25.10
C ARG A 14 12.17 3.14 -23.93
N GLU A 15 10.97 2.68 -23.57
CA GLU A 15 10.19 3.27 -22.47
C GLU A 15 11.02 3.30 -21.17
N PHE A 16 11.77 2.23 -20.90
CA PHE A 16 12.65 2.17 -19.74
C PHE A 16 13.85 3.11 -19.79
N ILE A 17 14.35 3.43 -20.98
CA ILE A 17 15.45 4.40 -21.14
C ILE A 17 14.93 5.82 -20.93
N GLU A 18 13.76 6.15 -21.49
CA GLU A 18 13.12 7.47 -21.38
C GLU A 18 12.69 7.76 -19.94
N TYR A 19 12.04 6.79 -19.28
CA TYR A 19 11.52 6.92 -17.92
C TYR A 19 12.44 6.26 -16.87
N ARG A 20 13.74 6.14 -17.15
CA ARG A 20 14.73 5.45 -16.28
C ARG A 20 14.72 5.96 -14.82
N GLY A 21 14.47 7.25 -14.64
CA GLY A 21 14.35 7.86 -13.31
C GLY A 21 13.20 7.24 -12.54
N SER A 22 11.98 7.37 -13.06
CA SER A 22 10.76 6.93 -12.37
C SER A 22 10.62 5.40 -12.27
N PHE A 23 11.11 4.66 -13.28
CA PHE A 23 10.91 3.20 -13.34
C PHE A 23 11.98 2.41 -12.58
N TRP A 24 13.24 2.86 -12.59
CA TRP A 24 14.34 2.17 -11.91
C TRP A 24 14.86 2.92 -10.70
N LEU A 25 15.21 4.20 -10.87
CA LEU A 25 15.89 4.95 -9.82
C LEU A 25 14.97 5.17 -8.61
N THR A 26 13.71 5.55 -8.83
CA THR A 26 12.75 5.81 -7.75
C THR A 26 12.54 4.61 -6.82
N PRO A 27 12.15 3.41 -7.29
CA PRO A 27 11.97 2.27 -6.39
C PRO A 27 13.28 1.83 -5.74
N LEU A 28 14.42 1.90 -6.45
CA LEU A 28 15.72 1.51 -5.90
C LEU A 28 16.20 2.47 -4.80
N VAL A 29 16.06 3.78 -5.00
CA VAL A 29 16.45 4.79 -3.99
C VAL A 29 15.53 4.68 -2.78
N LEU A 30 14.21 4.53 -3.00
CA LEU A 30 13.26 4.31 -1.92
C LEU A 30 13.58 3.03 -1.14
N GLY A 31 13.85 1.93 -1.85
CA GLY A 31 14.20 0.65 -1.26
C GLY A 31 15.50 0.73 -0.47
N LEU A 32 16.56 1.32 -1.04
CA LEU A 32 17.83 1.53 -0.34
C LEU A 32 17.66 2.40 0.90
N PHE A 33 16.87 3.47 0.81
CA PHE A 33 16.58 4.32 1.96
C PHE A 33 15.88 3.53 3.06
N LEU A 34 14.84 2.77 2.73
CA LEU A 34 14.08 1.99 3.70
C LEU A 34 14.89 0.83 4.31
N THR A 35 15.78 0.19 3.54
CA THR A 35 16.66 -0.86 4.09
C THR A 35 17.70 -0.27 5.04
N VAL A 36 18.28 0.89 4.71
CA VAL A 36 19.19 1.62 5.59
C VAL A 36 18.47 2.08 6.86
N VAL A 37 17.26 2.62 6.74
CA VAL A 37 16.45 3.03 7.90
C VAL A 37 16.05 1.83 8.75
N SER A 38 15.68 0.70 8.14
CA SER A 38 15.36 -0.52 8.88
C SER A 38 16.57 -1.03 9.66
N PHE A 39 17.73 -1.10 9.02
CA PHE A 39 18.95 -1.58 9.68
C PHE A 39 19.47 -0.60 10.73
N GLY A 40 19.40 0.71 10.43
CA GLY A 40 19.79 1.77 11.36
C GLY A 40 18.85 1.89 12.56
N GLY A 41 17.54 1.79 12.36
CA GLY A 41 16.54 1.79 13.43
C GLY A 41 16.68 0.57 14.33
N ALA A 42 16.93 -0.59 13.74
CA ALA A 42 17.24 -1.83 14.45
C ALA A 42 18.47 -1.68 15.37
N LEU A 43 19.57 -1.10 14.87
CA LEU A 43 20.77 -0.83 15.68
C LEU A 43 20.61 0.33 16.68
N PHE A 44 19.78 1.32 16.38
CA PHE A 44 19.53 2.44 17.29
C PHE A 44 18.62 2.04 18.46
N ALA A 45 17.66 1.15 18.23
CA ALA A 45 16.78 0.62 19.27
C ALA A 45 17.58 -0.10 20.38
N SER A 46 18.64 -0.84 20.03
CA SER A 46 19.49 -1.47 21.05
C SER A 46 20.22 -0.45 21.92
N GLN A 47 20.67 0.67 21.34
CA GLN A 47 21.35 1.73 22.10
C GLN A 47 20.42 2.48 23.07
N PHE A 48 19.12 2.56 22.76
CA PHE A 48 18.16 3.23 23.62
C PHE A 48 17.75 2.35 24.82
N SER A 49 17.65 1.03 24.61
CA SER A 49 17.44 0.05 25.70
C SER A 49 18.55 0.16 26.75
N ASP A 50 19.80 0.19 26.32
CA ASP A 50 20.96 0.33 27.22
C ASP A 50 20.95 1.68 27.98
N TRP A 51 20.41 2.74 27.38
CA TRP A 51 20.31 4.06 28.00
C TRP A 51 19.19 4.12 29.06
N GLU A 52 18.05 3.46 28.83
CA GLU A 52 16.97 3.33 29.84
C GLU A 52 17.43 2.55 31.07
N GLU A 53 18.18 1.45 30.88
CA GLU A 53 18.82 0.73 31.98
C GLU A 53 19.83 1.60 32.74
N GLY A 54 20.61 2.41 32.02
CA GLY A 54 21.57 3.35 32.60
C GLY A 54 20.91 4.45 33.43
N ILE A 55 19.77 4.98 32.98
CA ILE A 55 18.95 5.93 33.76
C ILE A 55 18.35 5.23 34.98
N GLY A 56 17.83 4.01 34.83
CA GLY A 56 17.29 3.22 35.93
C GLY A 56 18.31 2.99 37.04
N TRP A 57 19.56 2.64 36.69
CA TRP A 57 20.66 2.53 37.63
C TRP A 57 21.02 3.88 38.28
N PHE A 58 21.08 4.97 37.51
CA PHE A 58 21.41 6.30 38.03
C PHE A 58 20.35 6.80 39.02
N VAL A 59 19.07 6.62 38.69
CA VAL A 59 17.93 6.97 39.56
C VAL A 59 17.93 6.10 40.82
N ALA A 60 18.10 4.79 40.68
CA ALA A 60 18.17 3.87 41.83
C ALA A 60 19.37 4.13 42.76
N SER A 61 20.51 4.59 42.22
CA SER A 61 21.73 4.87 42.99
C SER A 61 21.77 6.27 43.62
N ASN A 62 21.13 7.27 43.02
CA ASN A 62 21.18 8.66 43.50
C ASN A 62 19.88 9.13 44.18
N LEU A 63 18.77 8.40 44.03
CA LEU A 63 17.47 8.72 44.63
C LEU A 63 16.84 7.48 45.30
N PRO A 64 17.44 6.93 46.38
CA PRO A 64 17.01 5.67 46.99
C PRO A 64 15.57 5.68 47.54
N ASP A 65 15.00 6.85 47.86
CA ASP A 65 13.63 7.01 48.36
C ASP A 65 12.62 7.51 47.29
N ALA A 66 13.08 7.78 46.06
CA ALA A 66 12.18 8.17 44.97
C ALA A 66 11.61 6.90 44.33
N LYS A 67 10.52 6.38 44.89
CA LYS A 67 9.73 5.31 44.26
C LYS A 67 8.97 5.89 43.05
N ILE A 68 9.70 6.16 41.96
CA ILE A 68 9.11 6.50 40.67
C ILE A 68 8.92 5.18 39.92
N ASP A 69 7.72 4.62 40.08
CA ASP A 69 7.29 3.42 39.38
C ASP A 69 6.88 3.85 37.96
N ILE A 70 7.82 3.89 37.01
CA ILE A 70 7.47 4.05 35.60
C ILE A 70 7.02 2.68 35.10
N VAL A 71 5.77 2.35 35.38
CA VAL A 71 5.11 1.17 34.83
C VAL A 71 4.79 1.45 33.36
N VAL A 72 5.68 1.07 32.45
CA VAL A 72 5.32 0.89 31.04
C VAL A 72 4.59 -0.45 30.96
N SER A 73 3.28 -0.42 31.17
CA SER A 73 2.44 -1.61 31.02
C SER A 73 2.30 -1.94 29.53
N ASN A 74 3.08 -2.92 29.05
CA ASN A 74 2.63 -3.73 27.92
C ASN A 74 1.42 -4.53 28.43
N SER A 75 0.27 -4.31 27.81
CA SER A 75 -1.04 -4.76 28.27
C SER A 75 -1.25 -6.27 28.12
N GLU A 76 -0.45 -7.11 28.79
CA GLU A 76 -0.76 -8.51 29.01
C GLU A 76 -0.15 -9.01 30.32
N THR A 77 -0.48 -8.39 31.46
CA THR A 77 -0.55 -9.09 32.75
C THR A 77 -1.43 -8.26 33.69
N SER A 78 -2.61 -8.78 34.04
CA SER A 78 -3.41 -8.19 35.10
C SER A 78 -2.66 -8.29 36.42
N ALA A 79 -2.63 -7.17 37.17
CA ALA A 79 -2.34 -7.16 38.58
C ALA A 79 -3.12 -8.28 39.26
N ASN A 80 -2.40 -9.23 39.86
CA ASN A 80 -2.75 -10.03 41.03
C ASN A 80 -1.79 -11.21 41.14
N ASP A 81 -0.58 -10.96 41.64
CA ASP A 81 0.20 -12.01 42.30
C ASP A 81 0.25 -11.73 43.80
N GLU A 82 -0.94 -11.73 44.42
CA GLU A 82 -1.07 -12.10 45.83
C GLU A 82 -1.49 -13.57 45.89
N LEU A 83 -0.49 -14.44 45.75
CA LEU A 83 -0.59 -15.83 46.12
C LEU A 83 -0.73 -15.96 47.66
N ARG A 84 -1.85 -16.56 48.07
CA ARG A 84 -2.09 -17.37 49.29
C ARG A 84 -2.49 -16.64 50.59
N ALA A 85 -3.80 -16.65 50.88
CA ALA A 85 -4.38 -17.45 51.97
C ALA A 85 -5.91 -17.27 52.07
N GLY A 86 -6.66 -18.37 52.05
CA GLY A 86 -8.05 -18.40 52.54
C GLY A 86 -9.05 -19.05 51.59
N LEU A 87 -9.43 -20.29 51.90
CA LEU A 87 -10.47 -21.07 51.22
C LEU A 87 -11.84 -20.41 51.39
N VAL A 88 -12.54 -20.07 50.29
CA VAL A 88 -14.00 -19.96 50.28
C VAL A 88 -14.55 -20.52 48.95
N THR A 89 -15.32 -21.58 49.03
CA THR A 89 -16.03 -22.25 47.92
C THR A 89 -17.18 -21.38 47.37
N PRO A 90 -17.52 -21.45 46.07
CA PRO A 90 -18.65 -20.69 45.52
C PRO A 90 -19.99 -21.31 46.00
N ARG A 91 -20.95 -20.46 46.37
CA ARG A 91 -22.31 -20.88 46.76
C ARG A 91 -23.26 -20.75 45.56
N ALA A 92 -24.28 -21.60 45.57
CA ALA A 92 -25.16 -21.95 44.44
C ALA A 92 -26.32 -20.96 44.19
N ASP A 93 -26.03 -19.67 44.10
CA ASP A 93 -27.04 -18.62 43.87
C ASP A 93 -26.76 -17.74 42.64
N GLN A 94 -25.99 -18.25 41.67
CA GLN A 94 -25.93 -17.73 40.28
C GLN A 94 -27.28 -17.92 39.53
N ILE A 95 -28.40 -17.61 40.19
CA ILE A 95 -29.67 -17.40 39.54
C ILE A 95 -29.62 -16.01 38.92
N VAL A 96 -29.57 -16.02 37.59
CA VAL A 96 -29.78 -14.89 36.70
C VAL A 96 -30.92 -14.01 37.24
N THR A 97 -30.55 -12.86 37.79
CA THR A 97 -31.50 -11.81 38.14
C THR A 97 -31.33 -10.71 37.11
N LEU A 98 -32.41 -10.37 36.40
CA LEU A 98 -32.48 -9.34 35.37
C LEU A 98 -31.79 -8.07 35.89
N ALA A 99 -30.97 -7.43 35.04
CA ALA A 99 -30.20 -6.24 35.38
C ALA A 99 -31.10 -5.21 36.09
N PRO A 100 -30.79 -4.81 37.34
CA PRO A 100 -31.57 -3.78 38.01
C PRO A 100 -31.32 -2.44 37.31
N GLU A 101 -32.31 -1.55 37.33
CA GLU A 101 -32.14 -0.19 36.85
C GLU A 101 -30.91 0.46 37.50
N PRO A 102 -30.14 1.29 36.76
CA PRO A 102 -28.86 1.79 37.25
C PRO A 102 -29.09 2.66 38.49
N THR A 103 -28.80 2.09 39.66
CA THR A 103 -28.78 2.82 40.92
C THR A 103 -27.50 3.63 40.98
N TRP A 104 -27.66 4.92 41.21
CA TRP A 104 -26.58 5.90 41.35
C TRP A 104 -25.57 5.45 42.42
N ASP A 105 -24.30 5.25 42.03
CA ASP A 105 -23.22 4.78 42.92
C ASP A 105 -22.08 5.83 42.99
N PHE A 106 -21.77 6.28 44.20
CA PHE A 106 -20.73 7.27 44.49
C PHE A 106 -19.30 6.68 44.45
N HIS A 107 -19.18 5.35 44.35
CA HIS A 107 -17.89 4.65 44.21
C HIS A 107 -17.53 4.34 42.75
N GLN A 108 -18.26 4.89 41.77
CA GLN A 108 -17.88 4.79 40.37
C GLN A 108 -16.50 5.43 40.14
N SER A 109 -15.53 4.59 39.77
CA SER A 109 -14.22 5.05 39.34
C SER A 109 -14.33 5.67 37.95
N TRP A 110 -14.12 6.98 37.88
CA TRP A 110 -14.12 7.73 36.63
C TRP A 110 -12.87 7.36 35.83
N THR A 111 -13.04 6.64 34.73
CA THR A 111 -11.99 6.49 33.72
C THR A 111 -12.23 7.51 32.62
N PHE A 112 -11.29 8.44 32.49
CA PHE A 112 -11.32 9.44 31.42
C PHE A 112 -10.63 8.83 30.21
N SER A 113 -11.40 8.34 29.24
CA SER A 113 -10.88 8.20 27.88
C SER A 113 -10.75 9.61 27.32
N THR A 114 -9.51 10.05 27.09
CA THR A 114 -9.23 11.35 26.45
C THR A 114 -9.96 11.42 25.11
N PRO A 115 -10.93 12.34 24.94
CA PRO A 115 -11.55 12.57 23.63
C PRO A 115 -10.47 13.11 22.70
N GLY A 116 -9.91 12.25 21.86
CA GLY A 116 -8.75 12.57 21.04
C GLY A 116 -7.68 11.48 20.99
N SER A 117 -7.77 10.38 21.75
CA SER A 117 -7.18 9.14 21.24
C SER A 117 -8.04 8.73 20.06
N ILE A 118 -7.62 9.15 18.87
CA ILE A 118 -7.82 8.28 17.72
C ILE A 118 -7.08 7.02 18.16
N ASP A 119 -7.82 6.04 18.66
CA ASP A 119 -7.32 4.68 18.79
C ASP A 119 -7.03 4.24 17.36
N ALA A 120 -5.86 4.64 16.84
CA ALA A 120 -5.34 4.18 15.56
C ALA A 120 -5.13 2.65 15.60
N SER A 121 -5.22 2.05 16.79
CA SER A 121 -5.26 0.63 17.07
C SER A 121 -6.65 -0.02 16.96
N ALA A 122 -7.76 0.73 16.95
CA ALA A 122 -9.11 0.12 16.99
C ALA A 122 -9.53 -0.53 15.65
N ASP A 123 -8.97 -0.06 14.53
CA ASP A 123 -9.24 -0.63 13.20
C ASP A 123 -8.02 -1.37 12.59
N THR A 124 -6.91 -1.45 13.32
CA THR A 124 -5.76 -2.27 12.89
C THR A 124 -5.96 -3.68 13.43
N GLU A 125 -6.56 -4.56 12.63
CA GLU A 125 -6.60 -6.00 12.93
C GLU A 125 -5.24 -6.47 13.46
N ALA A 126 -5.31 -7.20 14.57
CA ALA A 126 -4.24 -7.78 15.40
C ALA A 126 -2.99 -8.29 14.66
N GLY A 127 -2.19 -7.38 14.13
CA GLY A 127 -0.89 -7.67 13.54
C GLY A 127 0.24 -7.19 14.44
N GLY A 128 1.25 -8.04 14.65
CA GLY A 128 2.44 -7.65 15.41
C GLY A 128 3.14 -6.43 14.79
N PRO A 129 3.99 -5.69 15.55
CA PRO A 129 4.64 -4.46 15.07
C PRO A 129 5.41 -4.62 13.74
N LEU A 130 6.00 -5.80 13.52
CA LEU A 130 6.65 -6.18 12.27
C LEU A 130 5.66 -6.24 11.10
N GLN A 131 4.48 -6.84 11.28
CA GLN A 131 3.48 -6.97 10.23
C GLN A 131 2.96 -5.60 9.78
N THR A 132 2.69 -4.72 10.74
CA THR A 132 2.25 -3.35 10.50
C THR A 132 3.31 -2.55 9.74
N SER A 133 4.59 -2.69 10.09
CA SER A 133 5.66 -2.01 9.36
C SER A 133 5.82 -2.53 7.92
N LEU A 134 5.72 -3.84 7.68
CA LEU A 134 5.77 -4.42 6.34
C LEU A 134 4.57 -4.01 5.46
N LYS A 135 3.35 -3.97 6.03
CA LYS A 135 2.14 -3.43 5.37
C LYS A 135 2.32 -1.94 5.03
N GLY A 136 2.90 -1.16 5.94
CA GLY A 136 3.23 0.25 5.73
C GLY A 136 4.25 0.47 4.60
N ILE A 137 5.33 -0.31 4.57
CA ILE A 137 6.33 -0.28 3.48
C ILE A 137 5.66 -0.58 2.14
N ARG A 138 4.79 -1.60 2.07
CA ARG A 138 4.03 -1.91 0.84
C ARG A 138 3.19 -0.71 0.40
N LEU A 139 2.44 -0.09 1.32
CA LEU A 139 1.59 1.07 1.00
C LEU A 139 2.42 2.23 0.42
N LEU A 140 3.60 2.50 0.96
CA LEU A 140 4.51 3.52 0.42
C LEU A 140 4.93 3.21 -1.02
N PHE A 141 5.32 1.97 -1.32
CA PHE A 141 5.64 1.54 -2.67
C PHE A 141 4.45 1.70 -3.63
N LEU A 142 3.23 1.38 -3.17
CA LEU A 142 2.01 1.53 -3.96
C LEU A 142 1.69 3.00 -4.26
N LEU A 143 1.84 3.91 -3.29
CA LEU A 143 1.63 5.34 -3.49
C LEU A 143 2.61 5.93 -4.51
N VAL A 144 3.88 5.53 -4.42
CA VAL A 144 4.91 5.96 -5.37
C VAL A 144 4.62 5.40 -6.76
N LEU A 145 4.30 4.10 -6.86
CA LEU A 145 3.96 3.50 -8.14
C LEU A 145 2.72 4.14 -8.75
N TRP A 146 1.68 4.40 -7.96
CA TRP A 146 0.47 5.06 -8.43
C TRP A 146 0.79 6.44 -9.02
N THR A 147 1.62 7.22 -8.32
CA THR A 147 2.09 8.52 -8.80
C THR A 147 2.87 8.41 -10.11
N VAL A 148 3.77 7.43 -10.23
CA VAL A 148 4.52 7.15 -11.46
C VAL A 148 3.59 6.72 -12.59
N SER A 149 2.62 5.87 -12.28
CA SER A 149 1.64 5.33 -13.22
C SER A 149 0.76 6.43 -13.80
N VAL A 150 0.19 7.28 -12.96
CA VAL A 150 -0.66 8.40 -13.38
C VAL A 150 0.11 9.37 -14.27
N ASN A 151 1.32 9.75 -13.88
CA ASN A 151 2.17 10.64 -14.68
C ASN A 151 2.52 10.02 -16.05
N TYR A 152 2.83 8.73 -16.08
CA TYR A 152 3.15 8.02 -17.30
C TYR A 152 1.95 7.89 -18.25
N ILE A 153 0.81 7.39 -17.77
CA ILE A 153 -0.37 7.19 -18.63
C ILE A 153 -0.97 8.49 -19.10
N ALA A 154 -0.97 9.54 -18.28
CA ALA A 154 -1.44 10.85 -18.71
C ALA A 154 -0.45 11.51 -19.70
N GLY A 155 0.85 11.35 -19.49
CA GLY A 155 1.87 12.07 -20.27
C GLY A 155 2.36 11.40 -21.55
N SER A 156 2.39 10.07 -21.62
CA SER A 156 3.21 9.34 -22.60
C SER A 156 2.95 9.71 -24.07
N PHE A 157 1.70 9.67 -24.55
CA PHE A 157 1.38 10.04 -25.94
C PHE A 157 1.36 11.54 -26.21
N TYR A 158 1.19 12.35 -25.17
CA TYR A 158 1.32 13.79 -25.27
C TYR A 158 2.79 14.19 -25.47
N ASN A 159 3.69 13.58 -24.70
CA ASN A 159 5.13 13.80 -24.80
C ASN A 159 5.68 13.32 -26.16
N ASP A 160 5.23 12.16 -26.67
CA ASP A 160 5.64 11.66 -27.99
C ASP A 160 5.32 12.64 -29.14
N ARG A 161 4.21 13.38 -29.02
CA ARG A 161 3.83 14.43 -29.98
C ARG A 161 4.64 15.70 -29.78
N ARG A 162 4.80 16.13 -28.52
CA ARG A 162 5.59 17.30 -28.14
C ARG A 162 7.03 17.19 -28.63
N ASP A 163 7.63 16.02 -28.50
CA ASP A 163 9.03 15.75 -28.87
C ASP A 163 9.17 15.32 -30.33
N ARG A 164 8.06 15.24 -31.08
CA ARG A 164 7.97 14.80 -32.48
C ARG A 164 8.53 13.39 -32.73
N SER A 165 8.77 12.62 -31.67
CA SER A 165 9.24 11.23 -31.75
C SER A 165 8.21 10.34 -32.47
N VAL A 166 6.93 10.71 -32.41
CA VAL A 166 5.84 10.03 -33.12
C VAL A 166 6.09 9.85 -34.62
N LEU A 167 6.76 10.80 -35.29
CA LEU A 167 7.06 10.70 -36.73
C LEU A 167 8.10 9.62 -37.04
N PHE A 168 9.09 9.49 -36.16
CA PHE A 168 10.11 8.44 -36.25
C PHE A 168 9.48 7.06 -36.05
N TRP A 169 8.63 6.89 -35.03
CA TRP A 169 7.98 5.60 -34.75
C TRP A 169 7.00 5.18 -35.84
N ARG A 170 6.30 6.13 -36.45
CA ARG A 170 5.42 5.85 -37.59
C ARG A 170 6.19 5.48 -38.87
N SER A 171 7.47 5.85 -38.98
CA SER A 171 8.34 5.38 -40.07
C SER A 171 8.87 3.96 -39.87
N MET A 172 8.80 3.43 -38.64
CA MET A 172 9.10 2.03 -38.37
C MET A 172 7.92 1.13 -38.79
N PRO A 173 8.17 -0.14 -39.15
CA PRO A 173 7.12 -1.10 -39.51
C PRO A 173 6.38 -1.61 -38.26
N VAL A 174 5.77 -0.71 -37.50
CA VAL A 174 5.04 -0.97 -36.25
C VAL A 174 3.64 -0.39 -36.37
N SER A 175 2.63 -1.15 -35.94
CA SER A 175 1.24 -0.68 -35.95
C SER A 175 0.92 0.21 -34.75
N ASP A 176 -0.01 1.15 -34.91
CA ASP A 176 -0.42 2.06 -33.83
C ASP A 176 -0.97 1.31 -32.60
N LEU A 177 -1.68 0.19 -32.84
CA LEU A 177 -2.20 -0.68 -31.79
C LEU A 177 -1.07 -1.36 -31.02
N ALA A 178 -0.02 -1.82 -31.70
CA ALA A 178 1.12 -2.46 -31.03
C ALA A 178 1.81 -1.47 -30.09
N GLU A 179 1.96 -0.20 -30.48
CA GLU A 179 2.55 0.82 -29.62
C GLU A 179 1.68 1.15 -28.40
N VAL A 180 0.36 1.24 -28.57
CA VAL A 180 -0.58 1.41 -27.44
C VAL A 180 -0.51 0.23 -26.48
N LEU A 181 -0.50 -1.00 -27.00
CA LEU A 181 -0.38 -2.19 -26.18
C LEU A 181 0.97 -2.27 -25.47
N VAL A 182 2.08 -1.87 -26.11
CA VAL A 182 3.40 -1.84 -25.45
C VAL A 182 3.40 -0.88 -24.27
N LYS A 183 2.89 0.34 -24.42
CA LYS A 183 2.82 1.30 -23.30
C LYS A 183 1.87 0.81 -22.19
N ALA A 184 0.74 0.23 -22.56
CA ALA A 184 -0.19 -0.38 -21.60
C ALA A 184 0.49 -1.54 -20.83
N VAL A 185 1.10 -2.50 -21.51
CA VAL A 185 1.82 -3.62 -20.88
C VAL A 185 2.99 -3.13 -20.02
N THR A 186 3.70 -2.09 -20.46
CA THR A 186 4.82 -1.51 -19.71
C THR A 186 4.35 -1.05 -18.34
N ILE A 187 3.28 -0.26 -18.27
CA ILE A 187 2.81 0.29 -16.98
C ILE A 187 1.94 -0.67 -16.17
N VAL A 188 1.23 -1.58 -16.82
CA VAL A 188 0.34 -2.54 -16.15
C VAL A 188 1.10 -3.76 -15.61
N LEU A 189 2.18 -4.15 -16.25
CA LEU A 189 2.90 -5.39 -15.92
C LEU A 189 4.38 -5.15 -15.61
N VAL A 190 5.12 -4.54 -16.54
CA VAL A 190 6.59 -4.50 -16.44
C VAL A 190 7.06 -3.62 -15.28
N VAL A 191 6.53 -2.40 -15.16
CA VAL A 191 6.88 -1.46 -14.08
C VAL A 191 6.42 -1.99 -12.70
N PRO A 192 5.19 -2.48 -12.52
CA PRO A 192 4.76 -3.14 -11.28
C PRO A 192 5.66 -4.31 -10.86
N ILE A 193 6.11 -5.16 -11.80
CA ILE A 193 7.05 -6.26 -11.49
C ILE A 193 8.36 -5.72 -10.93
N VAL A 194 8.91 -4.65 -11.50
CA VAL A 194 10.15 -4.02 -10.98
C VAL A 194 9.93 -3.52 -9.54
N TYR A 195 8.82 -2.84 -9.28
CA TYR A 195 8.47 -2.36 -7.95
C TYR A 195 8.26 -3.51 -6.96
N LEU A 196 7.60 -4.58 -7.40
CA LEU A 196 7.38 -5.81 -6.62
C LEU A 196 8.71 -6.45 -6.22
N LEU A 197 9.65 -6.61 -7.16
CA LEU A 197 10.95 -7.21 -6.86
C LEU A 197 11.75 -6.40 -5.83
N VAL A 198 11.74 -5.08 -5.97
CA VAL A 198 12.43 -4.20 -5.01
C VAL A 198 11.70 -4.21 -3.66
N LEU A 199 10.37 -4.17 -3.64
CA LEU A 199 9.57 -4.26 -2.43
C LEU A 199 9.84 -5.57 -1.68
N LEU A 200 9.81 -6.71 -2.37
CA LEU A 200 10.13 -8.01 -1.77
C LEU A 200 11.54 -7.99 -1.19
N PHE A 201 12.53 -7.46 -1.92
CA PHE A 201 13.89 -7.31 -1.41
C PHE A 201 13.95 -6.49 -0.11
N VAL A 202 13.23 -5.38 -0.05
CA VAL A 202 13.15 -4.55 1.18
C VAL A 202 12.49 -5.33 2.32
N GLN A 203 11.36 -6.00 2.08
CA GLN A 203 10.69 -6.81 3.08
C GLN A 203 11.61 -7.91 3.61
N PHE A 204 12.30 -8.65 2.73
CA PHE A 204 13.31 -9.65 3.11
C PHE A 204 14.46 -9.05 3.92
N SER A 205 14.94 -7.85 3.56
CA SER A 205 15.99 -7.16 4.31
C SER A 205 15.54 -6.77 5.72
N VAL A 206 14.30 -6.32 5.90
CA VAL A 206 13.72 -5.98 7.21
C VAL A 206 13.69 -7.23 8.09
N ILE A 207 13.17 -8.34 7.54
CA ILE A 207 13.10 -9.63 8.26
C ILE A 207 14.50 -10.14 8.62
N ALA A 208 15.44 -10.07 7.69
CA ALA A 208 16.83 -10.46 7.92
C ALA A 208 17.48 -9.61 9.04
N SER A 209 17.18 -8.31 9.09
CA SER A 209 17.68 -7.42 10.15
C SER A 209 17.12 -7.79 11.53
N GLY A 210 15.82 -8.12 11.62
CA GLY A 210 15.20 -8.58 12.86
C GLY A 210 15.76 -9.92 13.34
N LEU A 211 15.95 -10.88 12.42
CA LEU A 211 16.57 -12.18 12.71
C LEU A 211 18.01 -12.04 13.21
N LEU A 212 18.80 -11.16 12.58
CA LEU A 212 20.18 -10.91 12.98
C LEU A 212 20.27 -10.33 14.39
N LEU A 213 19.42 -9.37 14.75
CA LEU A 213 19.43 -8.78 16.09
C LEU A 213 18.99 -9.77 17.17
N SER A 214 17.97 -10.57 16.89
CA SER A 214 17.54 -11.64 17.80
C SER A 214 18.68 -12.64 18.08
N ALA A 215 19.48 -12.98 17.06
CA ALA A 215 20.63 -13.87 17.22
C ALA A 215 21.79 -13.26 18.03
N LEU A 216 21.86 -11.92 18.13
CA LEU A 216 22.88 -11.20 18.91
C LEU A 216 22.48 -10.98 20.37
N SER A 217 21.40 -11.62 20.83
CA SER A 217 20.90 -11.53 22.22
C SER A 217 20.54 -10.12 22.68
N VAL A 218 20.27 -9.21 21.74
CA VAL A 218 19.46 -8.03 22.06
C VAL A 218 18.05 -8.56 22.29
N GLU A 219 17.37 -8.19 23.38
CA GLU A 219 15.99 -8.60 23.71
C GLU A 219 14.94 -8.07 22.70
N LEU A 220 15.27 -7.95 21.42
CA LEU A 220 14.30 -7.86 20.35
C LEU A 220 13.71 -9.27 20.13
N ALA A 221 12.50 -9.44 20.64
CA ALA A 221 11.50 -10.46 20.33
C ALA A 221 12.01 -11.65 19.48
N VAL A 222 12.29 -12.77 20.16
CA VAL A 222 12.59 -14.05 19.52
C VAL A 222 11.49 -14.41 18.50
N PRO A 223 11.81 -14.78 17.25
CA PRO A 223 10.82 -15.20 16.26
C PRO A 223 10.09 -16.46 16.74
N THR A 224 8.86 -16.31 17.22
CA THR A 224 7.95 -17.42 17.53
C THR A 224 7.29 -17.95 16.27
N ILE A 225 6.67 -19.14 16.32
CA ILE A 225 5.92 -19.71 15.18
C ILE A 225 4.86 -18.72 14.66
N SER A 226 4.24 -17.94 15.54
CA SER A 226 3.29 -16.86 15.17
C SER A 226 3.90 -15.74 14.32
N THR A 227 5.21 -15.45 14.45
CA THR A 227 5.88 -14.44 13.62
C THR A 227 6.09 -14.91 12.18
N TRP A 228 6.31 -16.21 11.98
CA TRP A 228 6.46 -16.80 10.65
C TRP A 228 5.14 -16.82 9.88
N ASP A 229 4.04 -17.17 10.54
CA ASP A 229 2.70 -17.15 9.92
C ASP A 229 2.33 -15.72 9.48
N ALA A 230 2.48 -14.73 10.37
CA ALA A 230 2.23 -13.32 10.05
C ALA A 230 3.11 -12.81 8.89
N LEU A 231 4.34 -13.30 8.80
CA LEU A 231 5.24 -12.94 7.71
C LEU A 231 4.79 -13.55 6.38
N THR A 232 4.45 -14.84 6.37
CA THR A 232 3.97 -15.51 5.16
C THR A 232 2.70 -14.85 4.65
N GLU A 233 1.79 -14.45 5.55
CA GLU A 233 0.59 -13.72 5.21
C GLU A 233 0.90 -12.42 4.46
N VAL A 234 1.82 -11.58 4.96
CA VAL A 234 2.15 -10.31 4.29
C VAL A 234 2.82 -10.53 2.93
N LEU A 235 3.67 -11.56 2.79
CA LEU A 235 4.33 -11.87 1.51
C LEU A 235 3.34 -12.38 0.47
N VAL A 236 2.45 -13.30 0.88
CA VAL A 236 1.34 -13.81 0.05
C VAL A 236 0.45 -12.65 -0.36
N ASP A 237 0.06 -11.82 0.60
CA ASP A 237 -0.77 -10.65 0.36
C ASP A 237 -0.13 -9.69 -0.62
N THR A 238 1.16 -9.40 -0.44
CA THR A 238 1.94 -8.58 -1.37
C THR A 238 1.95 -9.17 -2.78
N LEU A 239 2.09 -10.49 -2.94
CA LEU A 239 2.18 -11.13 -4.26
C LEU A 239 0.83 -11.20 -4.99
N PHE A 240 -0.26 -11.56 -4.30
CA PHE A 240 -1.58 -11.76 -4.91
C PHE A 240 -2.38 -10.47 -5.10
N MET A 241 -2.08 -9.40 -4.35
CA MET A 241 -2.76 -8.12 -4.49
C MET A 241 -2.51 -7.45 -5.87
N TRP A 242 -1.31 -7.61 -6.44
CA TRP A 242 -0.92 -6.98 -7.72
C TRP A 242 -1.82 -7.31 -8.92
N PRO A 243 -2.06 -8.58 -9.28
CA PRO A 243 -2.92 -8.90 -10.40
C PRO A 243 -4.36 -8.41 -10.19
N LEU A 244 -4.84 -8.37 -8.94
CA LEU A 244 -6.18 -7.89 -8.62
C LEU A 244 -6.32 -6.39 -8.88
N ILE A 245 -5.35 -5.58 -8.42
CA ILE A 245 -5.40 -4.12 -8.61
C ILE A 245 -5.30 -3.75 -10.10
N VAL A 246 -4.54 -4.53 -10.88
CA VAL A 246 -4.44 -4.37 -12.34
C VAL A 246 -5.79 -4.55 -13.03
N ILE A 247 -6.54 -5.58 -12.66
CA ILE A 247 -7.86 -5.85 -13.25
C ILE A 247 -8.82 -4.72 -12.90
N ILE A 248 -8.85 -4.31 -11.62
CA ILE A 248 -9.74 -3.27 -11.11
C ILE A 248 -9.44 -1.92 -11.76
N ALA A 249 -8.15 -1.55 -11.86
CA ALA A 249 -7.73 -0.26 -12.39
C ALA A 249 -7.61 -0.22 -13.93
N ALA A 250 -7.81 -1.33 -14.64
CA ALA A 250 -7.70 -1.41 -16.10
C ALA A 250 -8.49 -0.31 -16.85
N PRO A 251 -9.74 0.05 -16.47
CA PRO A 251 -10.48 1.13 -17.12
C PRO A 251 -9.77 2.49 -16.99
N LEU A 252 -9.16 2.77 -15.83
CA LEU A 252 -8.42 4.00 -15.58
C LEU A 252 -7.12 4.05 -16.36
N TYR A 253 -6.40 2.93 -16.48
CA TYR A 253 -5.21 2.84 -17.35
C TYR A 253 -5.55 3.11 -18.81
N GLY A 254 -6.63 2.49 -19.32
CA GLY A 254 -7.12 2.72 -20.68
C GLY A 254 -7.56 4.17 -20.90
N PHE A 255 -8.33 4.72 -19.97
CA PHE A 255 -8.76 6.11 -19.99
C PHE A 255 -7.59 7.09 -19.97
N GLY A 256 -6.56 6.85 -19.16
CA GLY A 256 -5.35 7.68 -19.08
C GLY A 256 -4.61 7.75 -20.41
N LEU A 257 -4.38 6.60 -21.05
CA LEU A 257 -3.74 6.54 -22.37
C LEU A 257 -4.58 7.24 -23.45
N PHE A 258 -5.90 7.08 -23.40
CA PHE A 258 -6.82 7.77 -24.31
C PHE A 258 -6.74 9.30 -24.14
N VAL A 259 -6.80 9.78 -22.90
CA VAL A 259 -6.67 11.21 -22.59
C VAL A 259 -5.32 11.76 -23.05
N SER A 260 -4.24 10.99 -22.87
CA SER A 260 -2.90 11.38 -23.32
C SER A 260 -2.82 11.57 -24.83
N ALA A 261 -3.45 10.67 -25.60
CA ALA A 261 -3.54 10.80 -27.05
C ALA A 261 -4.47 11.94 -27.50
N TRP A 262 -5.54 12.19 -26.75
CA TRP A 262 -6.56 13.20 -27.10
C TRP A 262 -6.19 14.64 -26.71
N SER A 263 -5.41 14.83 -25.64
CA SER A 263 -5.15 16.16 -25.08
C SER A 263 -4.36 17.06 -26.05
N LYS A 264 -4.63 18.37 -26.01
CA LYS A 264 -3.89 19.38 -26.79
C LYS A 264 -2.87 20.19 -25.97
N ARG A 265 -3.07 20.30 -24.66
CA ARG A 265 -2.24 21.17 -23.79
C ARG A 265 -1.91 20.52 -22.46
N SER A 266 -2.92 20.02 -21.76
CA SER A 266 -2.80 19.59 -20.36
C SER A 266 -3.46 18.22 -20.17
N PRO A 267 -2.77 17.11 -20.47
CA PRO A 267 -3.36 15.78 -20.34
C PRO A 267 -3.72 15.42 -18.89
N SER A 268 -2.91 15.82 -17.90
CA SER A 268 -3.21 15.60 -16.48
C SER A 268 -4.51 16.27 -16.04
N LEU A 269 -4.80 17.48 -16.52
CA LEU A 269 -6.06 18.18 -16.20
C LEU A 269 -7.28 17.42 -16.72
N LEU A 270 -7.20 16.81 -17.90
CA LEU A 270 -8.28 15.97 -18.42
C LEU A 270 -8.38 14.65 -17.66
N PHE A 271 -7.24 14.05 -17.29
CA PHE A 271 -7.20 12.78 -16.57
C PHE A 271 -7.89 12.88 -15.20
N PHE A 272 -7.67 13.96 -14.46
CA PHE A 272 -8.35 14.18 -13.18
C PHE A 272 -9.70 14.88 -13.32
N GLY A 273 -9.79 15.87 -14.22
CA GLY A 273 -10.98 16.71 -14.36
C GLY A 273 -12.21 15.96 -14.86
N VAL A 274 -12.05 14.99 -15.76
CA VAL A 274 -13.19 14.22 -16.29
C VAL A 274 -13.80 13.29 -15.22
N PRO A 275 -13.03 12.44 -14.51
CA PRO A 275 -13.57 11.66 -13.39
C PRO A 275 -14.23 12.54 -12.31
N ILE A 276 -13.60 13.65 -11.93
CA ILE A 276 -14.18 14.57 -10.93
C ILE A 276 -15.51 15.15 -11.43
N ALA A 277 -15.57 15.60 -12.68
CA ALA A 277 -16.81 16.11 -13.27
C ALA A 277 -17.91 15.05 -13.31
N LEU A 278 -17.57 13.79 -13.63
CA LEU A 278 -18.51 12.67 -13.61
C LEU A 278 -19.02 12.38 -12.20
N ILE A 279 -18.14 12.36 -11.19
CA ILE A 279 -18.51 12.15 -9.78
C ILE A 279 -19.49 13.24 -9.32
N VAL A 280 -19.19 14.51 -9.61
CA VAL A 280 -20.06 15.64 -9.23
C VAL A 280 -21.39 15.56 -9.96
N ALA A 281 -21.38 15.31 -11.28
CA ALA A 281 -22.60 15.20 -12.07
C ALA A 281 -23.49 14.05 -11.60
N GLU A 282 -22.90 12.88 -11.33
CA GLU A 282 -23.61 11.71 -10.80
C GLU A 282 -24.27 12.04 -9.46
N ARG A 283 -23.51 12.64 -8.54
CA ARG A 283 -24.00 12.98 -7.20
C ARG A 283 -25.14 14.01 -7.24
N LEU A 284 -25.13 14.93 -8.20
CA LEU A 284 -26.17 15.95 -8.35
C LEU A 284 -27.43 15.39 -9.02
N ILE A 285 -27.29 14.55 -10.05
CA ILE A 285 -28.42 14.07 -10.87
C ILE A 285 -29.06 12.83 -10.25
N PHE A 286 -28.25 11.82 -9.93
CA PHE A 286 -28.72 10.50 -9.51
C PHE A 286 -28.65 10.30 -7.99
N ARG A 287 -27.94 11.19 -7.28
CA ARG A 287 -27.65 11.08 -5.83
C ARG A 287 -26.92 9.79 -5.43
N THR A 288 -26.33 9.10 -6.40
CA THR A 288 -25.49 7.91 -6.21
C THR A 288 -24.01 8.32 -6.06
N SER A 289 -23.17 7.35 -5.69
CA SER A 289 -21.71 7.52 -5.53
C SER A 289 -20.93 6.42 -6.23
N TRP A 290 -21.52 5.80 -7.25
CA TRP A 290 -20.97 4.61 -7.89
C TRP A 290 -19.65 4.93 -8.61
N VAL A 291 -19.54 6.06 -9.31
CA VAL A 291 -18.28 6.45 -9.98
C VAL A 291 -17.18 6.73 -8.95
N LEU A 292 -17.52 7.38 -7.83
CA LEU A 292 -16.56 7.66 -6.76
C LEU A 292 -16.02 6.36 -6.16
N GLU A 293 -16.89 5.40 -5.86
CA GLU A 293 -16.52 4.09 -5.33
C GLU A 293 -15.61 3.31 -6.29
N ARG A 294 -15.94 3.33 -7.59
CA ARG A 294 -15.15 2.68 -8.65
C ARG A 294 -13.78 3.32 -8.86
N VAL A 295 -13.67 4.63 -8.68
CA VAL A 295 -12.37 5.32 -8.71
C VAL A 295 -11.59 5.04 -7.42
N ALA A 296 -12.25 5.06 -6.26
CA ALA A 296 -11.63 4.87 -4.96
C ALA A 296 -11.03 3.46 -4.79
N ILE A 297 -11.72 2.41 -5.23
CA ILE A 297 -11.20 1.03 -5.18
C ILE A 297 -9.95 0.82 -6.05
N SER A 298 -9.72 1.70 -7.03
CA SER A 298 -8.53 1.68 -7.88
C SER A 298 -7.36 2.47 -7.29
N MET A 299 -7.56 3.20 -6.19
CA MET A 299 -6.52 3.96 -5.52
C MET A 299 -5.64 3.05 -4.67
N PRO A 300 -4.37 3.41 -4.44
CA PRO A 300 -3.49 2.65 -3.56
C PRO A 300 -4.04 2.68 -2.14
N ALA A 301 -4.41 1.51 -1.63
CA ALA A 301 -4.87 1.32 -0.26
C ALA A 301 -4.24 0.06 0.32
N SER A 302 -4.10 0.00 1.65
CA SER A 302 -3.58 -1.17 2.35
C SER A 302 -4.64 -2.27 2.49
N VAL A 303 -5.33 -2.59 1.39
CA VAL A 303 -6.36 -3.63 1.35
C VAL A 303 -5.69 -4.97 1.14
N GLU A 304 -6.18 -5.99 1.84
CA GLU A 304 -5.69 -7.35 1.68
C GLU A 304 -6.24 -8.01 0.42
N TRP A 305 -5.47 -8.93 -0.15
CA TRP A 305 -5.78 -9.66 -1.37
C TRP A 305 -7.06 -10.48 -1.22
N ARG A 306 -7.34 -11.01 -0.01
CA ARG A 306 -8.55 -11.76 0.30
C ARG A 306 -9.77 -10.87 0.16
N GLU A 307 -9.70 -9.66 0.70
CA GLU A 307 -10.78 -8.68 0.60
C GLU A 307 -10.98 -8.22 -0.84
N LEU A 308 -9.90 -7.86 -1.54
CA LEU A 308 -9.98 -7.50 -2.97
C LEU A 308 -10.53 -8.63 -3.84
N SER A 309 -10.13 -9.87 -3.57
CA SER A 309 -10.61 -11.03 -4.33
C SER A 309 -12.09 -11.33 -4.05
N ASN A 310 -12.54 -11.23 -2.79
CA ASN A 310 -13.95 -11.33 -2.44
C ASN A 310 -14.79 -10.25 -3.12
N GLN A 311 -14.32 -8.99 -3.09
CA GLN A 311 -14.98 -7.89 -3.78
C GLN A 311 -15.05 -8.12 -5.29
N LEU A 312 -13.98 -8.65 -5.90
CA LEU A 312 -13.93 -8.98 -7.32
C LEU A 312 -14.89 -10.12 -7.68
N LEU A 313 -15.05 -11.12 -6.81
CA LEU A 313 -16.01 -12.21 -6.97
C LEU A 313 -17.46 -11.72 -6.87
N VAL A 314 -17.75 -10.80 -5.94
CA VAL A 314 -19.09 -10.22 -5.79
C VAL A 314 -19.43 -9.30 -6.96
N SER A 315 -18.46 -8.50 -7.43
CA SER A 315 -18.63 -7.50 -8.49
C SER A 315 -18.17 -7.96 -9.88
N TRP A 316 -18.04 -9.26 -10.12
CA TRP A 316 -17.46 -9.81 -11.35
C TRP A 316 -18.10 -9.30 -12.67
N PRO A 317 -19.43 -9.05 -12.78
CA PRO A 317 -20.00 -8.54 -14.02
C PRO A 317 -19.52 -7.12 -14.31
N GLU A 318 -19.41 -6.29 -13.27
CA GLU A 318 -18.92 -4.92 -13.37
C GLU A 318 -17.45 -4.88 -13.77
N GLN A 319 -16.66 -5.85 -13.28
CA GLN A 319 -15.25 -5.99 -13.66
C GLN A 319 -15.08 -6.36 -15.14
N LEU A 320 -15.92 -7.27 -15.66
CA LEU A 320 -15.91 -7.58 -17.09
C LEU A 320 -16.33 -6.40 -17.96
N LEU A 321 -17.34 -5.63 -17.52
CA LEU A 321 -17.71 -4.38 -18.18
C LEU A 321 -16.55 -3.38 -18.15
N GLY A 322 -15.86 -3.26 -17.02
CA GLY A 322 -14.65 -2.46 -16.88
C GLY A 322 -13.56 -2.85 -17.87
N LEU A 323 -13.25 -4.14 -18.00
CA LEU A 323 -12.28 -4.63 -18.97
C LEU A 323 -12.72 -4.36 -20.42
N GLY A 324 -14.01 -4.50 -20.73
CA GLY A 324 -14.58 -4.12 -22.02
C GLY A 324 -14.40 -2.64 -22.33
N ILE A 325 -14.65 -1.77 -21.34
CA ILE A 325 -14.42 -0.32 -21.44
C ILE A 325 -12.93 0.00 -21.61
N ALA A 326 -12.05 -0.70 -20.88
CA ALA A 326 -10.60 -0.55 -21.02
C ALA A 326 -10.15 -0.89 -22.45
N ALA A 327 -10.63 -2.01 -23.00
CA ALA A 327 -10.34 -2.42 -24.37
C ALA A 327 -10.86 -1.40 -25.40
N LEU A 328 -12.07 -0.86 -25.18
CA LEU A 328 -12.64 0.23 -25.98
C LEU A 328 -11.73 1.47 -25.96
N PHE A 329 -11.24 1.88 -24.78
CA PHE A 329 -10.33 3.01 -24.66
C PHE A 329 -9.00 2.78 -25.35
N LEU A 330 -8.41 1.58 -25.25
CA LEU A 330 -7.17 1.25 -25.95
C LEU A 330 -7.36 1.28 -27.47
N TYR A 331 -8.47 0.73 -27.97
CA TYR A 331 -8.83 0.81 -29.38
C TYR A 331 -9.05 2.26 -29.83
N ALA A 332 -9.82 3.05 -29.07
CA ALA A 332 -10.06 4.46 -29.34
C ALA A 332 -8.75 5.26 -29.35
N THR A 333 -7.83 4.95 -28.44
CA THR A 333 -6.48 5.55 -28.39
C THR A 333 -5.74 5.31 -29.71
N ALA A 334 -5.66 4.06 -30.15
CA ALA A 334 -4.99 3.73 -31.41
C ALA A 334 -5.67 4.42 -32.61
N ARG A 335 -7.00 4.51 -32.60
CA ARG A 335 -7.77 5.18 -33.66
C ARG A 335 -7.51 6.68 -33.68
N VAL A 336 -7.48 7.35 -32.53
CA VAL A 336 -7.16 8.78 -32.42
C VAL A 336 -5.76 9.07 -32.94
N ARG A 337 -4.78 8.20 -32.63
CA ARG A 337 -3.39 8.34 -33.10
C ARG A 337 -3.25 8.28 -34.62
N GLN A 338 -4.12 7.55 -35.31
CA GLN A 338 -4.11 7.50 -36.77
C GLN A 338 -4.40 8.86 -37.41
N TYR A 339 -5.34 9.61 -36.83
CA TYR A 339 -5.87 10.86 -37.38
C TYR A 339 -5.20 12.12 -36.83
N ARG A 340 -4.66 12.09 -35.61
CA ARG A 340 -4.06 13.26 -34.95
C ARG A 340 -2.54 13.22 -35.02
N LEU A 341 -1.99 13.96 -35.98
CA LEU A 341 -0.56 14.24 -36.10
C LEU A 341 -0.21 15.71 -35.84
N ASP A 342 -1.15 16.51 -35.32
CA ASP A 342 -0.97 17.95 -35.14
C ASP A 342 0.34 18.26 -34.37
N LEU A 343 1.30 18.88 -35.07
CA LEU A 343 2.65 19.25 -34.58
C LEU A 343 2.69 20.64 -33.93
N SER A 344 1.51 21.21 -33.59
CA SER A 344 1.35 22.62 -33.21
C SER A 344 1.47 22.91 -31.73
#